data_AF-A0A9D8WPB4-F1
#
_entry.id   AF-A0A9D8WPB4-F1
#
_cell.length_a   1.000
_cell.length_b   1.000
_cell.length_c   1.000
_cell.angle_alpha   90.00
_cell.angle_beta   90.00
_cell.angle_gamma   90.00
#
_symmetry.space_group_name_H-M   'P 1'
#
loop_
_entity.id
_entity.type
_entity.pdbx_description
1 polymer ?
#
loop_
_entity_poly.entity_id
_entity_poly.type
_entity_poly.pdbx_seq_one_letter_code
_entity_poly.pdbx_strand_id
1 'polypeptide(L)'
;MGKLGLIIIALIMSMTASAQQNDKELNSLVTMVKNLRKAGEAEQKQAFNNTFQSLVADTAWTPMNELRDKNGAECPHSDKSVARFRLNRMLSKAEQVHQGVAVATNGFMNGQDPRFNYSLYEKSVMAGKKVSYSFNGREGRQVFVVVPYKTSAKLSAKLLVNGKETASSQRLSDGTLIIECAERINTKTPLTLEISNEGNEGMAVVILNHNTRK
;
A
#
# COMPACT_ATOMS: atom_id res chain seq x y z
N MET A 1 -18.38 -63.05 -9.99
CA MET A 1 -18.58 -61.87 -10.85
C MET A 1 -19.58 -60.96 -10.17
N GLY A 2 -19.17 -59.76 -9.74
CA GLY A 2 -20.06 -58.87 -8.99
C GLY A 2 -19.37 -57.58 -8.55
N LYS A 3 -19.41 -56.58 -9.44
CA LYS A 3 -19.39 -55.13 -9.22
C LYS A 3 -18.20 -54.52 -8.47
N LEU A 4 -17.22 -54.05 -9.26
CA LEU A 4 -16.37 -52.90 -8.93
C LEU A 4 -17.27 -51.70 -8.56
N GLY A 5 -17.18 -51.25 -7.31
CA GLY A 5 -17.67 -49.94 -6.89
C GLY A 5 -16.65 -48.88 -7.29
N LEU A 6 -16.93 -48.17 -8.38
CA LEU A 6 -16.16 -47.04 -8.86
C LEU A 6 -16.39 -45.85 -7.92
N ILE A 7 -15.46 -45.57 -7.00
CA ILE A 7 -15.49 -44.33 -6.22
C ILE A 7 -14.85 -43.22 -7.06
N ILE A 8 -15.71 -42.39 -7.65
CA ILE A 8 -15.38 -41.08 -8.19
C ILE A 8 -15.24 -40.14 -6.98
N ILE A 9 -14.02 -39.76 -6.62
CA ILE A 9 -13.78 -38.59 -5.77
C ILE A 9 -13.01 -37.57 -6.60
N ALA A 10 -13.72 -36.49 -6.89
CA ALA A 10 -13.26 -35.31 -7.58
C ALA A 10 -12.08 -34.68 -6.81
N LEU A 11 -10.87 -34.77 -7.38
CA LEU A 11 -9.76 -33.91 -6.99
C LEU A 11 -9.85 -32.61 -7.81
N ILE A 12 -10.77 -31.73 -7.41
CA ILE A 12 -10.69 -30.30 -7.74
C ILE A 12 -9.67 -29.72 -6.76
N MET A 13 -8.39 -30.06 -6.95
CA MET A 13 -7.31 -29.35 -6.27
C MET A 13 -7.03 -28.06 -7.03
N SER A 14 -7.73 -27.02 -6.59
CA SER A 14 -7.19 -25.69 -6.34
C SER A 14 -6.19 -25.19 -7.38
N MET A 15 -6.72 -24.83 -8.55
CA MET A 15 -6.16 -23.72 -9.32
C MET A 15 -6.43 -22.42 -8.56
N THR A 16 -5.70 -22.15 -7.48
CA THR A 16 -5.37 -20.77 -7.13
C THR A 16 -4.19 -20.38 -8.03
N ALA A 17 -4.48 -20.28 -9.33
CA ALA A 17 -3.62 -19.57 -10.25
C ALA A 17 -3.61 -18.12 -9.76
N SER A 18 -2.51 -17.75 -9.12
CA SER A 18 -2.21 -16.40 -8.67
C SER A 18 -2.36 -15.47 -9.86
N ALA A 19 -3.48 -14.73 -9.93
CA ALA A 19 -3.73 -13.64 -10.88
C ALA A 19 -2.79 -12.44 -10.66
N GLN A 20 -1.64 -12.67 -10.03
CA GLN A 20 -0.78 -11.70 -9.39
C GLN A 20 0.38 -11.25 -10.30
N GLN A 21 0.42 -11.71 -11.56
CA GLN A 21 1.59 -11.50 -12.42
C GLN A 21 1.47 -10.36 -13.46
N ASN A 22 0.30 -9.72 -13.63
CA ASN A 22 0.11 -8.80 -14.78
C ASN A 22 -0.43 -7.40 -14.47
N ASP A 23 -0.38 -6.93 -13.21
CA ASP A 23 -0.71 -5.52 -12.92
C ASP A 23 0.50 -4.60 -13.15
N LYS A 24 0.67 -4.17 -14.41
CA LYS A 24 1.80 -3.31 -14.83
C LYS A 24 1.80 -1.94 -14.16
N GLU A 25 0.61 -1.41 -13.85
CA GLU A 25 0.47 -0.13 -13.15
C GLU A 25 0.98 -0.30 -11.72
N LEU A 26 0.44 -1.26 -10.98
CA LEU A 26 0.89 -1.54 -9.61
C LEU A 26 2.40 -1.82 -9.53
N ASN A 27 2.93 -2.62 -10.44
CA ASN A 27 4.37 -2.93 -10.48
C ASN A 27 5.23 -1.69 -10.74
N SER A 28 4.77 -0.78 -11.61
CA SER A 28 5.46 0.49 -11.89
C SER A 28 5.45 1.40 -10.65
N LEU A 29 4.32 1.51 -9.96
CA LEU A 29 4.19 2.29 -8.73
C LEU A 29 5.08 1.75 -7.60
N VAL A 30 5.06 0.44 -7.41
CA VAL A 30 5.91 -0.23 -6.43
C VAL A 30 7.39 -0.01 -6.75
N THR A 31 7.79 -0.12 -8.02
CA THR A 31 9.18 0.13 -8.45
C THR A 31 9.59 1.58 -8.22
N MET A 32 8.73 2.54 -8.56
CA MET A 32 8.95 3.96 -8.31
C MET A 32 9.24 4.24 -6.83
N VAL A 33 8.42 3.70 -5.93
CA VAL A 33 8.64 3.85 -4.48
C VAL A 33 9.93 3.17 -4.02
N LYS A 34 10.24 1.97 -4.53
CA LYS A 34 11.48 1.26 -4.17
C LYS A 34 12.73 2.04 -4.57
N ASN A 35 12.69 2.76 -5.69
CA ASN A 35 13.81 3.59 -6.14
C ASN A 35 14.11 4.76 -5.18
N LEU A 36 13.18 5.13 -4.30
CA LEU A 36 13.38 6.14 -3.28
C LEU A 36 14.14 5.64 -2.03
N ARG A 37 14.42 4.32 -1.91
CA ARG A 37 15.18 3.72 -0.78
C ARG A 37 16.67 4.05 -0.76
N LYS A 38 17.17 4.84 -1.71
CA LYS A 38 18.62 4.98 -1.99
C LYS A 38 19.35 5.73 -0.87
N ALA A 39 20.55 5.24 -0.57
CA ALA A 39 21.35 5.65 0.58
C ALA A 39 22.28 6.87 0.32
N GLY A 40 22.59 7.18 -0.94
CA GLY A 40 23.44 8.32 -1.31
C GLY A 40 22.63 9.57 -1.67
N GLU A 41 23.11 10.75 -1.29
CA GLU A 41 22.41 12.03 -1.54
C GLU A 41 22.16 12.29 -3.04
N ALA A 42 23.14 12.02 -3.90
CA ALA A 42 23.03 12.23 -5.34
C ALA A 42 22.02 11.27 -5.98
N GLU A 43 22.08 9.99 -5.65
CA GLU A 43 21.13 8.98 -6.13
C GLU A 43 19.73 9.25 -5.61
N GLN A 44 19.59 9.64 -4.34
CA GLN A 44 18.31 10.01 -3.74
C GLN A 44 17.75 11.25 -4.43
N LYS A 45 18.57 12.26 -4.76
CA LYS A 45 18.14 13.45 -5.50
C LYS A 45 17.66 13.10 -6.91
N GLN A 46 18.38 12.23 -7.62
CA GLN A 46 17.96 11.78 -8.95
C GLN A 46 16.67 10.95 -8.90
N ALA A 47 16.59 9.98 -7.99
CA ALA A 47 15.38 9.19 -7.78
C ALA A 47 14.20 10.07 -7.38
N PHE A 48 14.43 11.07 -6.53
CA PHE A 48 13.44 12.07 -6.15
C PHE A 48 12.93 12.83 -7.37
N ASN A 49 13.84 13.37 -8.20
CA ASN A 49 13.47 14.13 -9.37
C ASN A 49 12.70 13.27 -10.39
N ASN A 50 13.16 12.06 -10.68
CA ASN A 50 12.49 11.16 -11.61
C ASN A 50 11.08 10.81 -11.14
N THR A 51 10.95 10.44 -9.85
CA THR A 51 9.65 10.11 -9.24
C THR A 51 8.73 11.32 -9.23
N PHE A 52 9.26 12.52 -8.95
CA PHE A 52 8.49 13.75 -9.00
C PHE A 52 7.97 14.04 -10.40
N GLN A 53 8.78 13.90 -11.44
CA GLN A 53 8.34 14.09 -12.82
C GLN A 53 7.25 13.07 -13.21
N SER A 54 7.39 11.81 -12.79
CA SER A 54 6.35 10.80 -13.01
C SER A 54 5.03 11.16 -12.32
N LEU A 55 5.08 11.65 -11.07
CA LEU A 55 3.87 12.07 -10.34
C LEU A 55 3.25 13.36 -10.91
N VAL A 56 4.04 14.27 -11.47
CA VAL A 56 3.51 15.45 -12.17
C VAL A 56 2.84 15.08 -13.49
N ALA A 57 3.35 14.06 -14.19
CA ALA A 57 2.76 13.59 -15.44
C ALA A 57 1.52 12.70 -15.23
N ASP A 58 1.44 12.01 -14.10
CA ASP A 58 0.34 11.10 -13.77
C ASP A 58 -0.81 11.84 -13.06
N THR A 59 -2.03 11.65 -13.56
CA THR A 59 -3.26 12.25 -13.01
C THR A 59 -4.15 11.22 -12.31
N ALA A 60 -3.76 9.94 -12.31
CA ALA A 60 -4.54 8.84 -11.72
C ALA A 60 -4.27 8.64 -10.22
N TRP A 61 -3.52 9.54 -9.58
CA TRP A 61 -3.13 9.43 -8.18
C TRP A 61 -3.61 10.58 -7.31
N THR A 62 -3.73 10.30 -6.01
CA THR A 62 -4.02 11.30 -4.99
C THR A 62 -3.25 11.01 -3.68
N PRO A 63 -2.86 12.04 -2.88
CA PRO A 63 -2.29 11.81 -1.55
C PRO A 63 -3.28 11.07 -0.63
N MET A 64 -2.79 10.19 0.25
CA MET A 64 -3.63 9.47 1.21
C MET A 64 -3.75 10.28 2.53
N ASN A 65 -4.88 10.95 2.75
CA ASN A 65 -5.10 11.77 3.96
C ASN A 65 -6.00 11.11 5.03
N GLU A 66 -6.47 9.89 4.77
CA GLU A 66 -7.32 9.14 5.71
C GLU A 66 -6.53 8.51 6.87
N LEU A 67 -5.20 8.52 6.77
CA LEU A 67 -4.32 7.82 7.68
C LEU A 67 -4.05 8.65 8.93
N ARG A 68 -5.03 8.71 9.83
CA ARG A 68 -4.74 9.07 11.22
C ARG A 68 -4.30 7.82 11.96
N ASP A 69 -3.14 7.91 12.60
CA ASP A 69 -2.71 6.93 13.57
C ASP A 69 -3.74 6.89 14.70
N LYS A 70 -4.43 5.75 14.84
CA LYS A 70 -5.43 5.58 15.89
C LYS A 70 -4.83 5.33 17.27
N ASN A 71 -3.57 4.88 17.33
CA ASN A 71 -2.99 4.29 18.55
C ASN A 71 -1.68 4.96 19.00
N GLY A 72 -1.21 6.01 18.32
CA GLY A 72 0.05 6.70 18.67
C GLY A 72 1.31 5.86 18.45
N ALA A 73 1.25 4.90 17.52
CA ALA A 73 2.32 3.97 17.17
C ALA A 73 3.22 4.44 16.02
N GLU A 74 2.95 5.61 15.42
CA GLU A 74 3.83 6.23 14.41
C GLU A 74 5.01 6.97 15.05
N CYS A 75 6.20 6.87 14.46
CA CYS A 75 7.33 7.70 14.88
C CYS A 75 7.03 9.18 14.61
N PRO A 76 7.37 10.11 15.52
CA PRO A 76 7.18 11.52 15.27
C PRO A 76 8.04 11.96 14.07
N HIS A 77 7.55 12.93 13.29
CA HIS A 77 8.29 13.42 12.12
C HIS A 77 9.66 14.03 12.50
N SER A 78 9.79 14.54 13.73
CA SER A 78 11.04 15.07 14.28
C SER A 78 12.08 13.99 14.64
N ASP A 79 11.70 12.71 14.66
CA ASP A 79 12.63 11.62 14.94
C ASP A 79 13.60 11.44 13.77
N LYS A 80 14.82 11.94 13.95
CA LYS A 80 15.89 11.89 12.94
C LYS A 80 16.52 10.50 12.79
N SER A 81 16.28 9.58 13.72
CA SER A 81 16.81 8.21 13.63
C SER A 81 16.11 7.37 12.57
N VAL A 82 14.88 7.73 12.21
CA VAL A 82 14.11 7.06 11.17
C VAL A 82 14.47 7.61 9.79
N ALA A 83 15.18 6.81 9.01
CA ALA A 83 15.40 7.11 7.60
C ALA A 83 14.07 7.08 6.82
N ARG A 84 13.89 8.04 5.90
CA ARG A 84 12.61 8.35 5.25
C ARG A 84 12.77 8.49 3.73
N PHE A 85 11.73 8.12 3.00
CA PHE A 85 11.66 8.23 1.55
C PHE A 85 11.56 9.68 1.07
N ARG A 86 11.06 10.59 1.93
CA ARG A 86 10.72 11.98 1.59
C ARG A 86 9.57 12.08 0.58
N LEU A 87 8.76 11.03 0.46
CA LEU A 87 7.66 10.94 -0.49
C LEU A 87 6.58 11.99 -0.18
N ASN A 88 6.20 12.19 1.09
CA ASN A 88 5.13 13.15 1.43
C ASN A 88 5.47 14.58 1.00
N ARG A 89 6.75 14.98 1.12
CA ARG A 89 7.23 16.27 0.62
C ARG A 89 7.11 16.37 -0.90
N MET A 90 7.33 15.26 -1.61
CA MET A 90 7.19 15.19 -3.06
C MET A 90 5.73 15.27 -3.49
N LEU A 91 4.85 14.49 -2.87
CA LEU A 91 3.41 14.50 -3.14
C LEU A 91 2.84 15.91 -2.96
N SER A 92 3.20 16.59 -1.86
CA SER A 92 2.76 17.97 -1.59
C SER A 92 3.22 18.94 -2.70
N LYS A 93 4.44 18.77 -3.23
CA LYS A 93 4.93 19.59 -4.33
C LYS A 93 4.23 19.27 -5.65
N ALA A 94 3.99 18.00 -5.94
CA ALA A 94 3.35 17.57 -7.18
C ALA A 94 1.89 18.03 -7.21
N GLU A 95 1.18 17.94 -6.08
CA GLU A 95 -0.17 18.47 -5.90
C GLU A 95 -0.25 19.98 -6.19
N GLN A 96 0.73 20.78 -5.74
CA GLN A 96 0.79 22.22 -6.04
C GLN A 96 0.96 22.53 -7.53
N VAL A 97 1.69 21.69 -8.28
CA VAL A 97 1.85 21.84 -9.74
C VAL A 97 0.54 21.56 -10.46
N HIS A 98 -0.26 20.63 -9.93
CA HIS A 98 -1.48 20.15 -10.57
C HIS A 98 -2.67 21.12 -10.53
N GLN A 99 -2.60 22.30 -9.87
CA GLN A 99 -3.57 23.44 -9.76
C GLN A 99 -5.06 23.25 -10.17
N GLY A 100 -5.63 22.04 -10.08
CA GLY A 100 -6.81 21.65 -10.87
C GLY A 100 -7.14 20.16 -10.84
N VAL A 101 -6.20 19.27 -10.48
CA VAL A 101 -6.51 17.90 -10.03
C VAL A 101 -6.98 17.98 -8.57
N ALA A 102 -8.16 18.58 -8.43
CA ALA A 102 -8.96 18.93 -7.27
C ALA A 102 -8.23 19.46 -6.01
N VAL A 103 -8.61 20.69 -5.70
CA VAL A 103 -8.11 21.50 -4.62
C VAL A 103 -8.45 20.84 -3.28
N ALA A 104 -7.44 20.63 -2.43
CA ALA A 104 -7.59 20.35 -1.01
C ALA A 104 -8.31 21.51 -0.31
N THR A 105 -9.64 21.57 -0.43
CA THR A 105 -10.49 22.41 0.40
C THR A 105 -11.19 21.50 1.41
N ASN A 106 -10.85 21.67 2.69
CA ASN A 106 -11.43 20.97 3.84
C ASN A 106 -11.30 19.43 3.88
N GLY A 107 -10.06 18.94 3.75
CA GLY A 107 -9.75 17.52 3.95
C GLY A 107 -9.54 16.83 2.60
N PHE A 108 -8.29 16.46 2.35
CA PHE A 108 -7.81 15.98 1.06
C PHE A 108 -8.61 14.77 0.54
N MET A 109 -8.68 14.70 -0.80
CA MET A 109 -9.44 13.72 -1.55
C MET A 109 -9.03 12.29 -1.23
N ASN A 110 -10.04 11.54 -0.85
CA ASN A 110 -9.98 10.12 -0.71
C ASN A 110 -9.72 9.48 -2.09
N GLY A 111 -8.90 8.44 -2.17
CA GLY A 111 -8.89 7.61 -3.39
C GLY A 111 -10.20 6.82 -3.60
N GLN A 112 -11.25 7.05 -2.79
CA GLN A 112 -12.64 6.76 -3.16
C GLN A 112 -13.08 7.49 -4.43
N ASP A 113 -12.57 8.70 -4.70
CA ASP A 113 -12.89 9.43 -5.92
C ASP A 113 -12.56 8.56 -7.14
N PRO A 114 -13.55 8.26 -8.01
CA PRO A 114 -13.38 7.33 -9.12
C PRO A 114 -12.38 7.82 -10.18
N ARG A 115 -11.98 9.10 -10.16
CA ARG A 115 -10.94 9.65 -11.04
C ARG A 115 -9.54 9.13 -10.71
N PHE A 116 -9.31 8.64 -9.49
CA PHE A 116 -8.02 8.13 -9.06
C PHE A 116 -8.03 6.60 -8.98
N ASN A 117 -7.04 5.99 -9.61
CA ASN A 117 -6.78 4.55 -9.55
C ASN A 117 -6.03 4.20 -8.26
N TYR A 118 -5.21 5.11 -7.74
CA TYR A 118 -4.42 4.82 -6.57
C TYR A 118 -4.18 6.03 -5.67
N SER A 119 -3.80 5.72 -4.44
CA SER A 119 -3.36 6.69 -3.46
C SER A 119 -2.12 6.17 -2.74
N LEU A 120 -1.23 7.08 -2.38
CA LEU A 120 0.04 6.74 -1.76
C LEU A 120 0.42 7.73 -0.66
N TYR A 121 1.07 7.23 0.39
CA TYR A 121 1.58 8.08 1.47
C TYR A 121 2.68 7.38 2.26
N GLU A 122 3.64 8.17 2.72
CA GLU A 122 4.70 7.72 3.62
C GLU A 122 4.26 7.85 5.08
N LYS A 123 4.45 6.78 5.82
CA LYS A 123 4.18 6.63 7.24
C LYS A 123 5.40 6.07 7.95
N SER A 124 5.31 5.95 9.26
CA SER A 124 6.34 5.29 10.05
C SER A 124 5.72 4.44 11.15
N VAL A 125 6.42 3.41 11.58
CA VAL A 125 5.96 2.52 12.65
C VAL A 125 7.07 2.38 13.68
N MET A 126 6.77 2.71 14.94
CA MET A 126 7.71 2.54 16.05
C MET A 126 8.15 1.09 16.21
N ALA A 127 9.34 0.87 16.75
CA ALA A 127 9.88 -0.46 17.04
C ALA A 127 8.96 -1.24 18.01
N GLY A 128 8.70 -2.51 17.71
CA GLY A 128 7.85 -3.37 18.53
C GLY A 128 6.38 -2.94 18.61
N LYS A 129 5.93 -1.99 17.77
CA LYS A 129 4.56 -1.47 17.80
C LYS A 129 3.77 -1.89 16.56
N LYS A 130 2.45 -1.76 16.69
CA LYS A 130 1.47 -1.96 15.63
C LYS A 130 0.66 -0.69 15.44
N VAL A 131 0.54 -0.25 14.20
CA VAL A 131 -0.32 0.87 13.79
C VAL A 131 -1.50 0.35 12.98
N SER A 132 -2.66 0.98 13.12
CA SER A 132 -3.87 0.62 12.40
C SER A 132 -4.41 1.84 11.65
N TYR A 133 -4.66 1.68 10.36
CA TYR A 133 -5.19 2.70 9.47
C TYR A 133 -6.54 2.29 8.93
N SER A 134 -7.50 3.22 8.95
CA SER A 134 -8.83 2.95 8.40
C SER A 134 -8.98 3.52 7.01
N PHE A 135 -9.67 2.73 6.19
CA PHE A 135 -10.02 3.04 4.82
C PHE A 135 -11.47 2.68 4.59
N ASN A 136 -12.02 3.24 3.53
CA ASN A 136 -13.20 2.68 2.92
C ASN A 136 -12.81 1.78 1.74
N GLY A 137 -13.63 0.77 1.50
CA GLY A 137 -13.55 -0.05 0.31
C GLY A 137 -13.74 0.78 -0.95
N ARG A 138 -13.27 0.24 -2.06
CA ARG A 138 -13.44 0.80 -3.40
C ARG A 138 -13.99 -0.29 -4.29
N GLU A 139 -14.95 0.05 -5.13
CA GLU A 139 -15.47 -0.89 -6.13
C GLU A 139 -14.35 -1.38 -7.05
N GLY A 140 -14.37 -2.67 -7.40
CA GLY A 140 -13.32 -3.32 -8.18
C GLY A 140 -12.23 -3.97 -7.31
N ARG A 141 -11.20 -4.51 -7.96
CA ARG A 141 -10.07 -5.15 -7.27
C ARG A 141 -9.23 -4.10 -6.53
N GLN A 142 -9.19 -4.17 -5.20
CA GLN A 142 -8.39 -3.29 -4.36
C GLN A 142 -7.20 -4.04 -3.74
N VAL A 143 -6.02 -3.44 -3.86
CA VAL A 143 -4.75 -4.00 -3.40
C VAL A 143 -4.01 -2.96 -2.55
N PHE A 144 -3.60 -3.37 -1.36
CA PHE A 144 -2.69 -2.62 -0.52
C PHE A 144 -1.26 -3.13 -0.71
N VAL A 145 -0.31 -2.21 -0.82
CA VAL A 145 1.12 -2.56 -0.80
C VAL A 145 1.82 -1.72 0.25
N VAL A 146 2.57 -2.38 1.13
CA VAL A 146 3.41 -1.74 2.13
C VAL A 146 4.87 -1.93 1.73
N VAL A 147 5.52 -0.82 1.37
CA VAL A 147 6.91 -0.80 0.93
C VAL A 147 7.77 -0.24 2.08
N PRO A 148 8.56 -1.08 2.80
CA PRO A 148 9.44 -0.57 3.84
C PRO A 148 10.62 0.20 3.27
N TYR A 149 11.17 1.16 4.01
CA TYR A 149 12.37 1.90 3.61
C TYR A 149 13.59 0.98 3.54
N LYS A 150 13.81 0.19 4.60
CA LYS A 150 14.88 -0.84 4.62
C LYS A 150 14.32 -2.17 4.14
N THR A 151 15.03 -2.84 3.23
CA THR A 151 14.64 -4.17 2.73
C THR A 151 14.69 -5.25 3.80
N SER A 152 15.52 -5.06 4.83
CA SER A 152 15.66 -5.94 6.00
C SER A 152 14.58 -5.76 7.07
N ALA A 153 13.62 -4.85 6.87
CA ALA A 153 12.61 -4.51 7.88
C ALA A 153 11.78 -5.74 8.27
N LYS A 154 11.64 -6.00 9.58
CA LYS A 154 10.78 -7.07 10.11
C LYS A 154 9.36 -6.55 10.26
N LEU A 155 8.65 -6.41 9.16
CA LEU A 155 7.25 -6.00 9.14
C LEU A 155 6.30 -7.17 8.87
N SER A 156 5.12 -7.09 9.47
CA SER A 156 3.95 -7.88 9.09
C SER A 156 2.76 -6.93 8.85
N ALA A 157 1.87 -7.30 7.96
CA ALA A 157 0.66 -6.53 7.69
C ALA A 157 -0.54 -7.44 7.46
N LYS A 158 -1.70 -6.98 7.89
CA LYS A 158 -2.97 -7.67 7.69
C LYS A 158 -4.09 -6.69 7.40
N LEU A 159 -5.10 -7.16 6.68
CA LEU A 159 -6.29 -6.38 6.38
C LEU A 159 -7.49 -6.98 7.10
N LEU A 160 -8.23 -6.10 7.78
CA LEU A 160 -9.54 -6.40 8.33
C LEU A 160 -10.61 -5.77 7.44
N VAL A 161 -11.59 -6.57 7.02
CA VAL A 161 -12.79 -6.13 6.29
C VAL A 161 -13.97 -6.29 7.24
N ASN A 162 -14.76 -5.23 7.45
CA ASN A 162 -15.85 -5.24 8.45
C ASN A 162 -15.38 -5.67 9.86
N GLY A 163 -14.13 -5.33 10.21
CA GLY A 163 -13.53 -5.69 11.50
C GLY A 163 -13.09 -7.15 11.63
N LYS A 164 -13.25 -7.98 10.60
CA LYS A 164 -12.79 -9.37 10.56
C LYS A 164 -11.53 -9.48 9.72
N GLU A 165 -10.54 -10.22 10.21
CA GLU A 165 -9.33 -10.51 9.45
C GLU A 165 -9.66 -11.36 8.22
N THR A 166 -9.29 -10.88 7.02
CA THR A 166 -9.63 -11.55 5.75
C THR A 166 -8.42 -11.90 4.91
N ALA A 167 -7.29 -11.21 5.08
CA ALA A 167 -6.09 -11.45 4.29
C ALA A 167 -4.81 -11.14 5.07
N SER A 168 -3.90 -12.11 5.07
CA SER A 168 -2.50 -11.93 5.46
C SER A 168 -1.68 -11.47 4.26
N SER A 169 -0.66 -10.64 4.50
CA SER A 169 0.19 -10.16 3.42
C SER A 169 1.05 -11.27 2.79
N GLN A 170 1.20 -11.25 1.47
CA GLN A 170 2.33 -11.89 0.80
C GLN A 170 3.57 -11.01 0.95
N ARG A 171 4.68 -11.62 1.36
CA ARG A 171 5.97 -10.94 1.49
C ARG A 171 6.90 -11.24 0.31
N LEU A 172 7.43 -10.20 -0.31
CA LEU A 172 8.47 -10.31 -1.33
C LEU A 172 9.87 -10.32 -0.70
N SER A 173 10.87 -10.76 -1.48
CA SER A 173 12.27 -10.86 -1.04
C SER A 173 12.88 -9.53 -0.57
N ASP A 174 12.34 -8.41 -1.02
CA ASP A 174 12.80 -7.07 -0.65
C ASP A 174 12.00 -6.43 0.51
N GLY A 175 11.24 -7.25 1.23
CA GLY A 175 10.44 -6.84 2.38
C GLY A 175 9.11 -6.18 2.04
N THR A 176 8.79 -5.99 0.75
CA THR A 176 7.48 -5.45 0.34
C THR A 176 6.36 -6.42 0.69
N LEU A 177 5.29 -5.90 1.28
CA LEU A 177 4.10 -6.67 1.65
C LEU A 177 2.95 -6.31 0.69
N ILE A 178 2.30 -7.30 0.11
CA ILE A 178 1.13 -7.14 -0.78
C ILE A 178 -0.07 -7.78 -0.10
N ILE A 179 -1.17 -7.04 0.02
CA ILE A 179 -2.42 -7.51 0.59
C ILE A 179 -3.55 -7.22 -0.39
N GLU A 180 -4.14 -8.27 -0.96
CA GLU A 180 -5.30 -8.16 -1.83
C GLU A 180 -6.59 -8.32 -1.04
N CYS A 181 -7.56 -7.44 -1.28
CA CYS A 181 -8.90 -7.58 -0.71
C CYS A 181 -9.58 -8.80 -1.33
N ALA A 182 -9.76 -9.88 -0.56
CA ALA A 182 -10.33 -11.14 -1.04
C ALA A 182 -11.85 -11.10 -1.33
N GLU A 183 -12.54 -10.00 -0.99
CA GLU A 183 -14.01 -9.89 -1.03
C GLU A 183 -14.50 -8.86 -2.06
N ARG A 184 -15.76 -9.02 -2.50
CA ARG A 184 -16.51 -7.95 -3.21
C ARG A 184 -16.83 -6.82 -2.23
N ILE A 185 -15.89 -5.92 -2.05
CA ILE A 185 -16.03 -4.71 -1.23
C ILE A 185 -16.68 -3.58 -2.05
N ASN A 186 -17.36 -2.67 -1.36
CA ASN A 186 -17.92 -1.46 -1.96
C ASN A 186 -17.46 -0.22 -1.19
N THR A 187 -17.92 0.95 -1.64
CA THR A 187 -17.54 2.25 -1.05
C THR A 187 -17.94 2.44 0.42
N LYS A 188 -18.85 1.62 0.94
CA LYS A 188 -19.31 1.63 2.34
C LYS A 188 -18.64 0.56 3.20
N THR A 189 -17.85 -0.34 2.62
CA THR A 189 -17.18 -1.40 3.38
C THR A 189 -16.02 -0.81 4.18
N PRO A 190 -16.07 -0.79 5.53
CA PRO A 190 -14.93 -0.36 6.33
C PRO A 190 -13.78 -1.37 6.24
N LEU A 191 -12.60 -0.83 6.00
CA LEU A 191 -11.34 -1.56 5.93
C LEU A 191 -10.39 -1.05 7.00
N THR A 192 -9.59 -1.93 7.59
CA THR A 192 -8.50 -1.55 8.49
C THR A 192 -7.23 -2.29 8.11
N LEU A 193 -6.21 -1.55 7.70
CA LEU A 193 -4.86 -2.08 7.48
C LEU A 193 -4.08 -1.97 8.80
N GLU A 194 -3.63 -3.09 9.31
CA GLU A 194 -2.70 -3.12 10.44
C GLU A 194 -1.29 -3.42 9.95
N ILE A 195 -0.32 -2.66 10.44
CA ILE A 195 1.10 -2.86 10.16
C ILE A 195 1.84 -2.98 11.49
N SER A 196 2.51 -4.12 11.69
CA SER A 196 3.36 -4.37 12.87
C SER A 196 4.82 -4.25 12.48
N ASN A 197 5.60 -3.55 13.30
CA ASN A 197 7.05 -3.52 13.21
C ASN A 197 7.64 -4.39 14.33
N GLU A 198 8.06 -5.59 13.97
CA GLU A 198 8.72 -6.57 14.86
C GLU A 198 10.24 -6.34 14.95
N GLY A 199 10.72 -5.25 14.34
CA GLY A 199 12.10 -4.78 14.46
C GLY A 199 12.35 -4.03 15.77
N ASN A 200 13.63 -3.70 15.98
CA ASN A 200 14.14 -2.97 17.13
C ASN A 200 14.36 -1.47 16.87
N GLU A 201 14.05 -0.99 15.66
CA GLU A 201 14.17 0.41 15.26
C GLU A 201 12.89 0.89 14.58
N GLY A 202 12.65 2.20 14.60
CA GLY A 202 11.54 2.81 13.86
C GLY A 202 11.72 2.62 12.35
N MET A 203 10.63 2.33 11.65
CA MET A 203 10.66 2.01 10.22
C MET A 203 9.72 2.93 9.44
N ALA A 204 10.25 3.66 8.46
CA ALA A 204 9.41 4.31 7.46
C ALA A 204 8.85 3.30 6.47
N VAL A 205 7.58 3.48 6.08
CA VAL A 205 6.88 2.65 5.13
C VAL A 205 6.09 3.54 4.17
N VAL A 206 5.98 3.13 2.92
CA VAL A 206 5.00 3.73 2.00
C VAL A 206 3.83 2.77 1.88
N ILE A 207 2.64 3.29 2.09
CA ILE A 207 1.38 2.57 1.89
C ILE A 207 0.84 3.00 0.53
N LEU A 208 0.69 2.04 -0.37
CA LEU A 208 -0.02 2.16 -1.64
C LEU A 208 -1.38 1.51 -1.48
N ASN A 209 -2.44 2.20 -1.87
CA ASN A 209 -3.79 1.66 -2.00
C ASN A 209 -4.20 1.83 -3.46
N HIS A 210 -4.11 0.74 -4.21
CA HIS A 210 -4.35 0.67 -5.65
C HIS A 210 -5.69 -0.03 -5.90
N ASN A 211 -6.44 0.46 -6.87
CA ASN A 211 -7.69 -0.14 -7.30
C ASN A 211 -7.81 -0.01 -8.82
N THR A 212 -8.03 -1.12 -9.51
CA THR A 212 -8.09 -1.17 -10.98
C THR A 212 -9.35 -0.52 -11.56
N ARG A 213 -10.38 -0.28 -10.74
CA ARG A 213 -11.72 0.20 -11.10
C ARG A 213 -12.40 -0.63 -12.19
N LYS A 214 -11.88 -1.85 -12.40
CA LYS A 214 -12.29 -2.87 -13.36
C LYS A 214 -12.59 -4.15 -12.62
#